data_AF-A0A4Q5SD90-F1
#
_entry.id   AF-A0A4Q5SD90-F1
#
_cell.length_a   1.000
_cell.length_b   1.000
_cell.length_c   1.000
_cell.angle_alpha   90.00
_cell.angle_beta   90.00
_cell.angle_gamma   90.00
#
_symmetry.space_group_name_H-M   'P 1'
#
loop_
_entity.id
_entity.type
_entity.pdbx_description
1 polymer ?
#
loop_
_entity_poly.entity_id
_entity_poly.type
_entity_poly.pdbx_seq_one_letter_code
_entity_poly.pdbx_strand_id
1 'polypeptide(L)'
;MPQLAEGIGATPAGGQLVISLYLIGLALGQLGWAPVADHHGRRPVLIGGLVVFLIGTLLCAVASDLATMLVGRAVQAIGASSSLVAGRAMATDTAR
;
A
#
# COMPACT_ATOMS: atom_id res chain seq x y z
N MET A 1 12.14 -11.49 9.84
CA MET A 1 10.73 -11.89 9.79
C MET A 1 10.49 -13.34 10.28
N PRO A 2 10.97 -13.79 11.45
CA PRO A 2 10.60 -15.11 11.99
C PRO A 2 9.24 -15.10 12.73
N GLN A 3 8.83 -13.95 13.28
CA GLN A 3 7.61 -13.82 14.11
C GLN A 3 6.30 -13.97 13.32
N LEU A 4 6.29 -13.70 12.01
CA LEU A 4 5.14 -13.95 11.14
C LEU A 4 4.94 -15.44 10.84
N ALA A 5 5.99 -16.24 10.91
CA ALA A 5 5.92 -17.68 10.63
C ALA A 5 5.24 -18.44 11.78
N GLU A 6 5.46 -18.03 13.02
CA GLU A 6 4.96 -18.72 14.22
C GLU A 6 3.49 -18.38 14.57
N GLY A 7 3.01 -17.18 14.24
CA GLY A 7 1.66 -16.72 14.64
C GLY A 7 0.51 -17.13 13.70
N ILE A 8 0.80 -17.41 12.42
CA ILE A 8 -0.23 -17.63 11.38
C ILE A 8 0.10 -18.80 10.43
N GLY A 9 1.08 -19.65 10.77
CA GLY A 9 1.49 -20.80 9.96
C GLY A 9 2.11 -20.43 8.61
N ALA A 10 2.72 -19.23 8.50
CA ALA A 10 3.31 -18.76 7.26
C ALA A 10 4.63 -19.51 6.97
N THR A 11 4.59 -20.38 5.96
CA THR A 11 5.80 -20.99 5.40
C THR A 11 6.70 -19.92 4.74
N PRO A 12 7.99 -20.19 4.48
CA PRO A 12 8.86 -19.27 3.73
C PRO A 12 8.25 -18.78 2.41
N ALA A 13 7.44 -19.63 1.75
CA ALA A 13 6.68 -19.28 0.56
C ALA A 13 5.59 -18.21 0.81
N GLY A 14 4.95 -18.22 1.99
CA GLY A 14 3.97 -17.21 2.39
C GLY A 14 4.58 -15.81 2.51
N GLY A 15 5.80 -15.70 3.04
CA GLY A 15 6.52 -14.42 3.11
C GLY A 15 6.83 -13.82 1.73
N GLN A 16 7.20 -14.67 0.76
CA GLN A 16 7.46 -14.24 -0.61
C GLN A 16 6.18 -13.75 -1.30
N LEU A 17 5.05 -14.44 -1.10
CA LEU A 17 3.73 -14.02 -1.58
C LEU A 17 3.33 -12.63 -1.07
N VAL A 18 3.59 -12.35 0.22
CA VAL A 18 3.33 -11.03 0.81
C VAL A 18 4.08 -9.94 0.05
N ILE A 19 5.38 -10.13 -0.19
CA ILE A 19 6.20 -9.14 -0.91
C ILE A 19 5.70 -8.95 -2.35
N SER A 20 5.45 -10.05 -3.07
CA SER A 20 4.96 -9.99 -4.44
C SER A 20 3.63 -9.25 -4.55
N LEU A 21 2.65 -9.57 -3.69
CA LEU A 21 1.36 -8.90 -3.67
C LEU A 21 1.47 -7.44 -3.23
N TYR A 22 2.38 -7.12 -2.30
CA TYR A 22 2.63 -5.75 -1.90
C TYR A 22 3.18 -4.91 -3.07
N LEU A 23 4.13 -5.45 -3.84
CA LEU A 23 4.67 -4.78 -5.03
C LEU A 23 3.61 -4.60 -6.12
N ILE A 24 2.76 -5.61 -6.35
CA ILE A 24 1.63 -5.51 -7.29
C ILE A 24 0.64 -4.43 -6.83
N GLY A 25 0.29 -4.40 -5.54
CA GLY A 25 -0.58 -3.38 -4.96
C GLY A 25 0.00 -1.97 -5.11
N LEU A 26 1.32 -1.80 -4.93
CA LEU A 26 2.00 -0.54 -5.20
C LEU A 26 1.87 -0.13 -6.68
N ALA A 27 2.12 -1.05 -7.62
CA ALA A 27 2.05 -0.76 -9.05
C ALA A 27 0.62 -0.36 -9.49
N LEU A 28 -0.40 -1.07 -9.02
CA LEU A 28 -1.80 -0.76 -9.29
C LEU A 28 -2.20 0.58 -8.66
N GLY A 29 -1.78 0.83 -7.42
CA GLY A 29 -2.04 2.08 -6.73
C GLY A 29 -1.39 3.26 -7.42
N GLN A 30 -0.16 3.13 -7.91
CA GLN A 30 0.51 4.18 -8.69
C GLN A 30 -0.26 4.54 -9.96
N LEU A 31 -0.80 3.54 -10.68
CA LEU A 31 -1.60 3.78 -11.88
C LEU A 31 -2.90 4.53 -11.58
N GLY A 32 -3.55 4.26 -10.44
CA GLY A 32 -4.77 4.94 -10.03
C GLY A 32 -4.55 6.33 -9.45
N TRP A 33 -3.55 6.50 -8.58
CA TRP A 33 -3.28 7.78 -7.92
C TRP A 33 -2.63 8.81 -8.85
N ALA A 34 -1.92 8.39 -9.90
CA ALA A 34 -1.27 9.32 -10.84
C ALA A 34 -2.28 10.23 -11.57
N PRO A 35 -3.32 9.73 -12.25
CA PRO A 35 -4.35 10.59 -12.87
C PRO A 35 -5.08 11.48 -11.86
N VAL A 36 -5.34 10.96 -10.66
CA VAL A 36 -6.01 11.73 -9.60
C VAL A 36 -5.14 12.88 -9.13
N ALA A 37 -3.83 12.68 -9.00
CA ALA A 37 -2.86 13.73 -8.64
C ALA A 37 -2.79 14.82 -9.71
N ASP A 38 -2.84 14.43 -10.98
CA ASP A 38 -2.79 15.35 -12.11
C ASP A 38 -4.06 16.21 -12.22
N HIS A 39 -5.23 15.64 -11.92
CA HIS A 39 -6.52 16.36 -12.02
C HIS A 39 -6.91 17.13 -10.75
N HIS A 40 -6.71 16.57 -9.56
CA HIS A 40 -7.22 17.12 -8.29
C HIS A 40 -6.12 17.74 -7.42
N GLY A 41 -4.87 17.67 -7.88
CA GLY A 41 -3.71 18.12 -7.12
C GLY A 41 -3.29 17.15 -6.01
N ARG A 42 -2.29 17.57 -5.24
CA ARG A 42 -1.51 16.67 -4.38
C ARG A 42 -2.17 16.37 -3.03
N ARG A 43 -2.90 17.36 -2.48
CA ARG A 43 -3.50 17.26 -1.14
C ARG A 43 -4.61 16.19 -1.06
N PRO A 44 -5.55 16.08 -2.01
CA PRO A 44 -6.55 15.01 -2.01
C PRO A 44 -5.94 13.61 -2.14
N VAL A 45 -4.86 13.47 -2.92
CA VAL A 45 -4.17 12.18 -3.11
C VAL A 45 -3.49 11.72 -1.82
N LEU A 46 -2.80 12.61 -1.11
CA LEU A 46 -2.18 12.27 0.17
C LEU A 46 -3.22 11.87 1.23
N ILE A 47 -4.31 12.62 1.35
CA ILE A 47 -5.37 12.33 2.32
C ILE A 47 -6.11 11.04 1.95
N GLY A 48 -6.49 10.87 0.68
CA GLY A 48 -7.17 9.67 0.21
C GLY A 48 -6.32 8.42 0.38
N GLY A 49 -5.04 8.50 0.02
CA GLY A 49 -4.10 7.39 0.20
C GLY A 49 -3.86 7.04 1.67
N LEU A 50 -3.79 8.04 2.56
CA LEU A 50 -3.69 7.81 4.00
C LEU A 50 -4.92 7.09 4.55
N VAL A 51 -6.13 7.47 4.12
CA VAL A 51 -7.37 6.78 4.51
C VAL A 51 -7.35 5.32 4.07
N VAL A 52 -6.96 5.06 2.81
CA VAL A 52 -6.84 3.68 2.29
C VAL A 52 -5.78 2.89 3.06
N PHE A 53 -4.65 3.50 3.40
CA PHE A 53 -3.60 2.88 4.20
C PHE A 53 -4.09 2.50 5.61
N LEU A 54 -4.86 3.37 6.25
CA LEU A 54 -5.46 3.10 7.57
C LEU A 54 -6.45 1.93 7.52
N ILE A 55 -7.28 1.86 6.47
CA ILE A 55 -8.20 0.73 6.26
C ILE A 55 -7.42 -0.58 6.12
N GLY A 56 -6.36 -0.60 5.29
CA GLY A 56 -5.50 -1.78 5.14
C GLY A 56 -4.78 -2.17 6.43
N THR A 57 -4.44 -1.19 7.27
CA THR A 57 -3.84 -1.41 8.60
C THR A 57 -4.84 -2.04 9.56
N LEU A 58 -6.08 -1.56 9.57
CA LEU A 58 -7.14 -2.13 10.40
C LEU A 58 -7.48 -3.57 9.98
N LEU A 59 -7.53 -3.83 8.66
CA LEU A 59 -7.70 -5.18 8.11
C LEU A 59 -6.58 -6.13 8.53
N CYS A 60 -5.32 -5.66 8.50
CA CYS A 60 -4.20 -6.45 9.02
C CYS A 60 -4.29 -6.69 10.53
N ALA A 61 -4.81 -5.73 11.30
CA ALA A 61 -4.91 -5.84 12.75
C ALA A 61 -5.93 -6.89 13.21
N VAL A 62 -7.00 -7.10 12.42
CA VAL A 62 -8.02 -8.13 12.69
C VAL A 62 -7.75 -9.45 11.96
N ALA A 63 -6.68 -9.53 11.17
CA ALA A 63 -6.39 -10.71 10.37
C ALA A 63 -6.01 -11.91 11.26
N SER A 64 -6.80 -12.97 11.17
CA SER A 64 -6.54 -14.24 11.86
C SER A 64 -5.85 -15.29 10.96
N ASP A 65 -5.77 -15.02 9.65
CA ASP A 65 -5.24 -15.93 8.65
C ASP A 65 -4.41 -15.18 7.60
N LEU A 66 -3.53 -15.92 6.91
CA LEU A 66 -2.63 -15.36 5.90
C LEU A 66 -3.38 -14.66 4.75
N ALA A 67 -4.52 -15.19 4.32
CA ALA A 67 -5.31 -14.61 3.22
C ALA A 67 -5.82 -13.20 3.57
N THR A 68 -6.41 -13.03 4.75
CA THR A 68 -6.89 -11.72 5.23
C THR A 68 -5.73 -10.75 5.41
N MET A 69 -4.59 -11.25 5.90
CA MET A 69 -3.38 -10.45 6.04
C MET A 69 -2.83 -9.99 4.68
N LEU A 70 -2.86 -10.84 3.66
CA LEU A 70 -2.47 -10.51 2.28
C LEU A 70 -3.37 -9.45 1.66
N VAL A 71 -4.69 -9.57 1.85
CA VAL A 71 -5.65 -8.56 1.40
C VAL A 71 -5.39 -7.22 2.08
N GLY A 72 -5.24 -7.22 3.42
CA GLY A 72 -4.92 -6.00 4.17
C GLY A 72 -3.61 -5.35 3.70
N ARG A 73 -2.59 -6.16 3.40
CA ARG A 73 -1.29 -5.70 2.85
C ARG A 73 -1.42 -5.12 1.45
N ALA A 74 -2.20 -5.73 0.57
CA ALA A 74 -2.45 -5.22 -0.77
C ALA A 74 -3.17 -3.85 -0.71
N VAL A 75 -4.17 -3.72 0.16
CA VAL A 75 -4.87 -2.44 0.39
C VAL A 75 -3.91 -1.40 0.97
N GLN A 76 -3.08 -1.77 1.94
CA GLN A 76 -2.03 -0.91 2.48
C GLN A 76 -1.06 -0.44 1.40
N ALA A 77 -0.61 -1.33 0.51
CA ALA A 77 0.29 -1.00 -0.58
C ALA A 77 -0.32 0.05 -1.52
N ILE A 78 -1.61 -0.11 -1.87
CA ILE A 78 -2.33 0.86 -2.68
C ILE A 78 -2.38 2.22 -1.97
N GLY A 79 -2.70 2.26 -0.67
CA GLY A 79 -2.68 3.50 0.11
C GLY A 79 -1.29 4.13 0.18
N ALA A 80 -0.26 3.34 0.46
CA ALA A 80 1.13 3.80 0.55
C ALA A 80 1.66 4.37 -0.77
N SER A 81 1.24 3.82 -1.91
CA SER A 81 1.69 4.29 -3.24
C SER A 81 1.33 5.75 -3.54
N SER A 82 0.29 6.30 -2.88
CA SER A 82 -0.08 7.72 -2.98
C SER A 82 1.06 8.66 -2.59
N SER A 83 1.84 8.30 -1.56
CA SER A 83 2.99 9.07 -1.08
C SER A 83 4.12 9.12 -2.11
N LEU A 84 4.31 8.05 -2.88
CA LEU A 84 5.31 7.99 -3.96
C LEU A 84 4.93 8.91 -5.12
N VAL A 85 3.64 8.93 -5.48
CA VAL A 85 3.12 9.80 -6.54
C VAL A 85 3.16 11.27 -6.11
N ALA A 86 2.67 11.58 -4.91
CA ALA A 86 2.70 12.93 -4.36
C ALA A 86 4.13 13.45 -4.16
N GLY A 87 5.04 12.61 -3.69
CA GLY A 87 6.46 12.96 -3.52
C GLY A 87 7.15 13.29 -4.83
N ARG A 88 6.88 12.53 -5.91
CA ARG A 88 7.39 12.86 -7.25
C ARG A 88 6.83 14.19 -7.75
N ALA A 89 5.53 14.43 -7.58
CA ALA A 89 4.90 15.68 -7.98
C ALA A 89 5.45 16.89 -7.20
N MET A 90 5.82 16.73 -5.92
CA MET A 90 6.47 17.77 -5.12
C MET A 90 7.91 18.05 -5.59
N ALA A 91 8.66 17.00 -5.94
CA ALA A 91 10.02 17.15 -6.44
C ALA A 91 10.05 17.88 -7.80
N THR A 92 9.09 17.64 -8.69
CA THR A 92 8.98 18.35 -9.96
C THR A 92 8.47 19.79 -9.83
N ASP A 93 7.75 20.11 -8.75
CA ASP A 93 7.26 21.46 -8.47
C ASP A 93 8.37 22.44 -8.09
N THR A 94 9.32 21.95 -7.28
CA THR A 94 10.43 22.78 -6.80
C THR A 94 11.48 23.02 -7.89
N ALA A 95 11.40 22.27 -9.00
CA ALA A 95 12.27 22.39 -10.16
C ALA A 95 11.73 23.36 -11.24
N ARG A 96 10.59 24.02 -11.01
CA ARG A 96 10.05 25.09 -11.86
C ARG A 96 10.19 26.44 -11.15
#